data_AF-A0A2N7DHX9-F1
#
_entry.id   AF-A0A2N7DHX9-F1
#
_cell.length_a   1.000
_cell.length_b   1.000
_cell.length_c   1.000
_cell.angle_alpha   90.00
_cell.angle_beta   90.00
_cell.angle_gamma   90.00
#
_symmetry.space_group_name_H-M   'P 1'
#
loop_
_entity.id
_entity.type
_entity.pdbx_description
1 polymer ?
#
loop_
_entity_poly.entity_id
_entity_poly.type
_entity_poly.pdbx_seq_one_letter_code
_entity_poly.pdbx_strand_id
1 'polypeptide(L)' 'MFDIGFWEMLLISVLGLIILGPEKLPKAIRFTFDTTSKIKSMASNIQDELNKEIRIKELQGNIEIKEKNNSSK' A
#
# COMPACT_ATOMS: atom_id res chain seq x y z
N MET A 1 11.20 -25.90 12.16
CA MET A 1 10.88 -26.64 10.92
C MET A 1 11.09 -25.72 9.73
N PHE A 2 12.31 -25.22 9.58
CA PHE A 2 12.80 -24.44 8.43
C PHE A 2 14.31 -24.65 8.44
N ASP A 3 14.73 -25.89 8.28
CA ASP A 3 16.14 -26.26 8.16
C ASP A 3 16.62 -26.04 6.72
N ILE A 4 16.17 -24.95 6.07
CA ILE A 4 16.60 -24.59 4.73
C ILE A 4 18.00 -24.00 4.84
N GLY A 5 18.99 -24.83 4.55
CA GLY A 5 20.38 -24.45 4.46
C GLY A 5 20.68 -23.65 3.20
N PHE A 6 21.88 -23.05 3.17
CA PHE A 6 22.38 -22.32 2.00
C PHE A 6 22.31 -23.13 0.70
N TRP A 7 22.55 -24.44 0.79
CA TRP A 7 22.48 -25.36 -0.34
C TRP A 7 21.06 -25.54 -0.91
N GLU A 8 20.06 -25.63 -0.05
CA GLU A 8 18.67 -25.78 -0.50
C GLU A 8 18.17 -24.49 -1.16
N MET A 9 18.53 -23.32 -0.63
CA MET A 9 18.25 -22.03 -1.28
C MET A 9 18.86 -21.94 -2.68
N LEU A 10 20.11 -22.39 -2.82
CA LEU A 10 20.81 -22.39 -4.11
C LEU A 10 20.12 -23.35 -5.10
N LEU A 11 19.76 -24.55 -4.65
CA LEU A 11 19.04 -25.53 -5.47
C LEU A 11 17.68 -24.99 -5.95
N ILE A 12 16.90 -24.39 -5.05
CA ILE A 12 15.61 -23.77 -5.37
C ILE A 12 15.79 -22.62 -6.37
N SER A 13 16.83 -21.80 -6.20
CA SER A 13 17.16 -20.71 -7.13
C SER A 13 17.46 -21.25 -8.52
N VAL A 14 18.32 -22.27 -8.64
CA VAL A 14 18.65 -22.92 -9.92
C VAL A 14 17.40 -23.54 -10.57
N LEU A 15 16.59 -24.27 -9.80
CA LEU A 15 15.35 -24.86 -10.30
C LEU A 15 14.37 -23.79 -10.78
N GLY A 16 14.21 -22.69 -10.04
CA GLY A 16 13.37 -21.56 -10.45
C GLY A 16 13.83 -20.94 -11.77
N LEU A 17 15.14 -20.80 -11.97
CA LEU A 17 15.72 -20.32 -13.23
C LEU A 17 15.49 -21.31 -14.38
N ILE A 18 15.54 -22.62 -14.14
CA ILE A 18 15.30 -23.64 -15.18
C ILE A 18 13.82 -23.70 -15.58
N ILE A 19 12.91 -23.72 -14.60
CA ILE A 19 11.46 -23.87 -14.83
C ILE A 19 10.89 -22.63 -15.50
N LEU A 20 11.21 -21.46 -14.96
CA LEU A 20 10.62 -20.20 -15.40
C LEU A 20 11.47 -19.54 -16.50
N GLY A 21 12.77 -19.81 -16.52
CA GLY A 21 13.75 -19.13 -17.35
C GLY A 21 14.37 -17.93 -16.60
N PRO A 22 15.69 -17.70 -16.76
CA PRO A 22 16.40 -16.64 -16.05
C PRO A 22 15.90 -15.23 -16.41
N GLU A 23 15.32 -15.06 -17.59
CA GLU A 23 14.76 -13.78 -18.03
C GLU A 23 13.34 -13.52 -17.51
N LYS A 24 12.56 -14.58 -17.23
CA LYS A 24 11.15 -14.45 -16.83
C LYS A 24 10.96 -14.41 -15.32
N LEU A 25 11.86 -15.02 -14.55
CA LEU A 25 11.85 -14.97 -13.09
C LEU A 25 11.89 -13.54 -12.51
N PRO A 26 12.82 -12.67 -12.91
CA PRO A 26 12.82 -11.27 -12.45
C PRO A 26 11.61 -10.49 -12.96
N LYS A 27 11.10 -10.83 -14.16
CA LYS A 27 9.91 -10.18 -14.73
C LYS A 27 8.64 -10.53 -13.94
N ALA A 28 8.51 -11.78 -13.51
CA ALA A 28 7.41 -12.25 -12.68
C ALA A 28 7.42 -11.56 -11.31
N ILE A 29 8.58 -11.52 -10.63
CA ILE A 29 8.73 -10.85 -9.33
C ILE A 29 8.35 -9.37 -9.43
N ARG A 30 8.86 -8.67 -10.45
CA ARG A 30 8.52 -7.25 -10.69
C ARG A 30 7.02 -7.05 -10.89
N PHE A 31 6.38 -7.93 -11.66
CA PHE A 31 4.95 -7.84 -11.93
C PHE A 31 4.09 -8.00 -10.66
N THR A 32 4.42 -8.96 -9.80
CA THR A 32 3.72 -9.14 -8.52
C THR A 32 3.94 -7.96 -7.59
N PHE A 33 5.18 -7.48 -7.47
CA PHE A 33 5.50 -6.32 -6.64
C PHE A 33 4.82 -5.04 -7.10
N ASP A 34 4.83 -4.76 -8.40
CA ASP A 34 4.18 -3.58 -8.97
C ASP A 34 2.67 -3.60 -8.73
N THR A 35 2.04 -4.77 -8.82
CA THR A 35 0.60 -4.92 -8.58
C THR A 35 0.24 -4.62 -7.13
N THR A 36 0.98 -5.18 -6.17
CA THR A 36 0.78 -4.88 -4.74
C THR A 36 1.04 -3.40 -4.43
N SER A 37 2.09 -2.83 -5.01
CA SER A 37 2.42 -1.41 -4.84
C SER A 37 1.29 -0.51 -5.34
N LYS A 38 0.76 -0.75 -6.54
CA LYS A 38 -0.34 0.01 -7.14
C LYS A 38 -1.61 -0.03 -6.29
N ILE A 39 -1.97 -1.20 -5.75
CA ILE A 39 -3.13 -1.34 -4.86
C ILE A 39 -2.95 -0.50 -3.60
N LYS A 40 -1.75 -0.52 -2.99
CA LYS A 40 -1.43 0.29 -1.82
C LYS A 40 -1.49 1.79 -2.13
N SER A 41 -0.92 2.21 -3.26
CA SER A 41 -0.94 3.61 -3.71
C SER A 41 -2.36 4.11 -3.97
N MET A 42 -3.21 3.28 -4.56
CA MET A 42 -4.60 3.63 -4.81
C MET A 42 -5.39 3.81 -3.50
N ALA A 43 -5.19 2.93 -2.52
CA ALA A 43 -5.77 3.10 -1.19
C ALA A 43 -5.25 4.36 -0.48
N SER A 44 -3.97 4.70 -0.64
CA SER A 44 -3.38 5.93 -0.10
C SER A 44 -4.02 7.17 -0.71
N ASN A 45 -4.15 7.23 -2.03
CA ASN A 45 -4.72 8.38 -2.73
C ASN A 45 -6.19 8.62 -2.34
N ILE A 46 -6.98 7.56 -2.18
CA ILE A 46 -8.38 7.66 -1.74
C ILE A 46 -8.47 8.15 -0.30
N GLN A 47 -7.60 7.67 0.59
CA GLN A 47 -7.50 8.18 1.95
C GLN A 47 -7.10 9.65 1.97
N ASP A 48 -6.15 10.05 1.12
CA ASP A 48 -5.68 11.43 1.02
C ASP A 48 -6.78 12.37 0.51
N GLU A 49 -7.58 11.97 -0.48
CA GLU A 49 -8.75 12.72 -0.95
C GLU A 49 -9.86 12.80 0.10
N LEU A 50 -10.19 11.68 0.76
CA LEU A 50 -11.18 11.65 1.85
C LEU A 50 -10.74 12.52 3.03
N ASN A 51 -9.47 12.47 3.42
CA ASN A 51 -8.92 13.32 4.47
C ASN A 51 -9.02 14.81 4.10
N LYS A 52 -8.84 15.15 2.81
CA LYS A 52 -8.98 16.52 2.32
C LYS A 52 -10.42 17.02 2.42
N GLU A 53 -11.39 16.19 2.03
CA GLU A 53 -12.82 16.52 2.13
C GLU A 53 -13.32 16.55 3.58
N ILE A 54 -12.93 15.57 4.40
CA ILE A 54 -13.31 15.49 5.82
C ILE A 54 -12.75 16.70 6.57
N ARG A 55 -11.50 17.08 6.31
CA ARG A 55 -10.90 18.27 6.93
C ARG A 55 -11.63 19.56 6.54
N ILE A 56 -12.11 19.68 5.29
CA ILE A 56 -12.92 20.83 4.87
C ILE A 56 -14.29 20.82 5.56
N LYS A 57 -14.93 19.66 5.70
CA LYS A 57 -16.22 19.53 6.40
C LYS A 57 -16.12 19.81 7.90
N GLU A 58 -15.06 19.34 8.55
CA GLU A 58 -14.80 19.61 9.97
C GLU A 58 -14.49 21.09 10.22
N LEU A 59 -13.78 21.76 9.31
CA LEU A 59 -13.53 23.20 9.42
C LEU A 59 -14.84 24.00 9.36
N GLN A 60 -15.78 23.63 8.49
CA GLN A 60 -17.10 24.29 8.42
C GLN A 60 -17.94 24.02 9.68
N GLY A 61 -17.97 22.77 10.16
CA GLY A 61 -18.68 22.42 11.39
C GLY A 61 -18.14 23.14 12.64
N ASN A 62 -16.82 23.30 12.76
CA ASN A 62 -16.20 23.98 13.90
C ASN A 62 -16.47 25.50 13.92
N ILE A 63 -16.66 26.13 12.77
CA ILE A 63 -17.03 27.55 12.67
C ILE A 63 -18.51 27.72 13.06
N GLU A 64 -19.39 26.83 12.59
CA GLU A 64 -20.82 26.86 12.91
C GLU A 64 -21.10 26.57 14.40
N ILE A 65 -20.35 25.66 15.01
CA ILE A 65 -20.47 25.33 16.44
C ILE A 65 -19.93 26.48 17.32
N LYS A 66 -18.90 27.21 16.85
CA LYS A 66 -18.37 28.38 17.57
C LYS A 66 -19.31 29.58 17.53
N GLU A 67 -20.01 29.82 16.42
CA GLU A 67 -21.00 30.90 16.35
C GLU A 67 -22.20 30.66 17.28
N LYS A 68 -22.74 29.43 17.33
CA LYS A 68 -23.88 29.12 18.23
C LYS A 68 -23.54 29.24 19.72
N ASN A 69 -22.31 28.93 20.12
CA ASN A 69 -21.89 29.03 21.51
C ASN A 69 -21.59 30.47 21.96
N ASN A 70 -21.29 31.39 21.04
CA ASN A 70 -20.96 32.78 21.39
C ASN A 70 -22.18 33.72 21.37
N SER A 71 -23.33 33.28 20.84
CA SER A 71 -24.58 34.07 20.81
C SER A 71 -25.52 33.78 21.98
N SER A 72 -25.14 32.88 22.90
CA SER A 72 -25.95 32.51 24.06
C SER A 72 -25.39 33.02 25.40
N LYS A 73 -24.49 34.02 25.34
CA LYS A 73 -23.95 34.73 26.50
C LYS A 73 -24.40 36.18 26.52
#